data_AF-A0A285C895-F1
#
_entry.id   AF-A0A285C895-F1
#
_cell.length_a   1.000
_cell.length_b   1.000
_cell.length_c   1.000
_cell.angle_alpha   90.00
_cell.angle_beta   90.00
_cell.angle_gamma   90.00
#
_symmetry.space_group_name_H-M   'P 1'
#
loop_
_entity.id
_entity.type
_entity.pdbx_description
1 polymer ?
#
loop_
_entity_poly.entity_id
_entity_poly.type
_entity_poly.pdbx_seq_one_letter_code
_entity_poly.pdbx_strand_id
1 'polypeptide(L)'
;MDIQLLGCVEARVRTGERVPLAHGTKLLLAALAWSPGTFVADEVLAERVWPERLPQHPREALYIQATRLRKALGGVGQGDEAFELSRRRGGYVLVIDEQSVDTMRFRNLVREARLSARDGGIERALDLFTQALELWRGEPLSDVRTPWAETARVALRREHREALVGSAELGLRSGRVEECLRRLSRLADMHPFDEKVTGLLMLALHQVGRQADALDCFDLLRLRMVDLLGCEPGPELRALRERILARDPELVPAAAPTAAPH
;
A
#
# COMPACT_ATOMS: atom_id res chain seq x y z
N MET A 1 -19.08 -9.35 0.66
CA MET A 1 -18.69 -8.60 -0.54
C MET A 1 -17.31 -8.05 -0.28
N ASP A 2 -16.40 -8.07 -1.24
CA ASP A 2 -15.05 -7.51 -1.14
C ASP A 2 -14.83 -6.53 -2.30
N ILE A 3 -14.35 -5.33 -1.98
CA ILE A 3 -14.01 -4.29 -2.94
C ILE A 3 -12.49 -4.17 -2.99
N GLN A 4 -11.97 -4.22 -4.21
CA GLN A 4 -10.56 -4.20 -4.49
C GLN A 4 -10.18 -2.90 -5.18
N LEU A 5 -9.29 -2.12 -4.59
CA LEU A 5 -8.73 -0.87 -5.11
C LEU A 5 -7.20 -0.92 -5.21
N LEU A 6 -6.51 -1.84 -4.51
CA LEU A 6 -5.06 -2.08 -4.56
C LEU A 6 -4.66 -2.93 -5.79
N GLY A 7 -5.16 -2.53 -6.96
CA GLY A 7 -5.00 -3.21 -8.23
C GLY A 7 -6.00 -2.68 -9.26
N CYS A 8 -6.51 -3.54 -10.13
CA CYS A 8 -7.71 -3.27 -10.92
C CYS A 8 -8.91 -3.09 -9.97
N VAL A 9 -9.81 -2.14 -10.27
CA VAL A 9 -11.02 -1.96 -9.47
C VAL A 9 -11.98 -3.12 -9.73
N GLU A 10 -12.24 -3.89 -8.68
CA GLU A 10 -13.12 -5.07 -8.71
C GLU A 10 -14.07 -5.07 -7.52
N ALA A 11 -15.27 -5.59 -7.74
CA ALA A 11 -16.15 -6.06 -6.67
C ALA A 11 -16.23 -7.58 -6.77
N ARG A 12 -16.14 -8.27 -5.63
CA ARG A 12 -16.24 -9.72 -5.54
C ARG A 12 -17.24 -10.11 -4.47
N VAL A 13 -18.02 -11.14 -4.73
CA VAL A 13 -18.86 -11.73 -3.69
C VAL A 13 -18.03 -12.58 -2.74
N ARG A 14 -18.57 -12.95 -1.57
CA ARG A 14 -17.81 -13.70 -0.55
C ARG A 14 -17.27 -15.05 -1.06
N THR A 15 -17.91 -15.63 -2.09
CA THR A 15 -17.42 -16.85 -2.77
C THR A 15 -16.19 -16.61 -3.65
N GLY A 16 -15.75 -15.35 -3.80
CA GLY A 16 -14.58 -14.93 -4.59
C GLY A 16 -14.90 -14.58 -6.05
N GLU A 17 -16.12 -14.84 -6.53
CA GLU A 17 -16.52 -14.55 -7.90
C GLU A 17 -16.59 -13.03 -8.17
N ARG A 18 -16.11 -12.61 -9.35
CA ARG A 18 -16.12 -11.20 -9.77
C ARG A 18 -17.53 -10.78 -10.17
N VAL A 19 -17.97 -9.64 -9.63
CA VAL A 19 -19.21 -8.99 -10.07
C VAL A 19 -18.91 -8.12 -11.30
N PRO A 20 -19.56 -8.38 -12.46
CA PRO A 20 -19.32 -7.59 -13.65
C PRO A 20 -19.91 -6.17 -13.48
N LEU A 21 -19.05 -5.16 -13.63
CA LEU A 21 -19.43 -3.74 -13.54
C LEU A 21 -19.10 -3.02 -14.83
N ALA A 22 -20.08 -2.28 -15.36
CA ALA A 22 -19.83 -1.33 -16.45
C ALA A 22 -18.86 -0.24 -15.99
N HIS A 23 -18.10 0.35 -16.92
CA HIS A 23 -17.03 1.31 -16.60
C HIS A 23 -17.50 2.47 -15.70
N GLY A 24 -18.60 3.15 -16.06
CA GLY A 24 -19.14 4.25 -15.23
C GLY A 24 -19.60 3.81 -13.83
N THR A 25 -20.18 2.61 -13.72
CA THR A 25 -20.56 2.01 -12.42
C THR A 25 -19.34 1.70 -11.57
N LYS A 26 -18.26 1.21 -12.20
CA LYS A 26 -16.98 0.90 -11.55
C LYS A 26 -16.30 2.18 -11.03
N LEU A 27 -16.30 3.26 -11.81
CA LEU A 27 -15.79 4.56 -11.37
C LEU A 27 -16.55 5.09 -10.15
N LEU A 28 -17.87 4.98 -10.16
CA LEU A 28 -18.69 5.36 -9.00
C LEU A 28 -18.36 4.52 -7.76
N LEU A 29 -18.22 3.20 -7.93
CA LEU A 29 -17.81 2.30 -6.85
C LEU A 29 -16.44 2.71 -6.28
N ALA A 30 -15.43 2.92 -7.13
CA ALA A 30 -14.09 3.32 -6.70
C ALA A 30 -14.12 4.64 -5.90
N ALA A 31 -14.86 5.63 -6.40
CA ALA A 31 -14.95 6.95 -5.77
C ALA A 31 -15.60 6.91 -4.38
N LEU A 32 -16.56 6.01 -4.16
CA LEU A 32 -17.24 5.82 -2.89
C LEU A 32 -16.46 4.90 -1.94
N ALA A 33 -15.92 3.80 -2.46
CA ALA A 33 -15.13 2.84 -1.68
C ALA A 33 -13.78 3.40 -1.22
N TRP A 34 -13.30 4.49 -1.84
CA TRP A 34 -12.15 5.23 -1.34
C TRP A 34 -12.33 5.77 0.09
N SER A 35 -13.57 6.03 0.49
CA SER A 35 -13.92 6.55 1.82
C SER A 35 -15.26 5.95 2.26
N PRO A 36 -15.28 4.65 2.62
CA PRO A 36 -16.52 3.99 3.02
C PRO A 36 -17.12 4.66 4.26
N GLY A 37 -18.44 4.61 4.39
CA GLY A 37 -19.19 5.29 5.46
C GLY A 37 -19.23 6.82 5.36
N THR A 38 -18.51 7.44 4.42
CA THR A 38 -18.43 8.90 4.29
C THR A 38 -19.41 9.41 3.22
N PHE A 39 -20.01 10.58 3.48
CA PHE A 39 -20.84 11.28 2.50
C PHE A 39 -19.98 11.90 1.39
N VAL A 40 -20.33 11.61 0.14
CA VAL A 40 -19.70 12.21 -1.05
C VAL A 40 -20.78 12.93 -1.86
N ALA A 41 -20.58 14.24 -2.08
CA ALA A 41 -21.51 15.09 -2.81
C ALA A 41 -21.62 14.70 -4.29
N ASP A 42 -22.77 14.98 -4.90
CA ASP A 42 -23.04 14.69 -6.31
C ASP A 42 -22.03 15.36 -7.23
N GLU A 43 -21.65 16.60 -6.93
CA GLU A 43 -20.70 17.38 -7.72
C GLU A 43 -19.32 16.70 -7.73
N VAL A 44 -18.85 16.26 -6.56
CA VAL A 44 -17.58 15.52 -6.42
C VAL A 44 -17.65 14.17 -7.14
N LEU A 45 -18.76 13.43 -7.00
CA LEU A 45 -18.92 12.15 -7.69
C LEU A 45 -18.95 12.34 -9.21
N ALA A 46 -19.62 13.38 -9.70
CA ALA A 46 -19.71 13.67 -11.12
C ALA A 46 -18.33 13.98 -11.72
N GLU A 47 -17.52 14.81 -11.05
CA GLU A 47 -16.15 15.10 -11.46
C GLU A 47 -15.25 13.84 -11.42
N ARG A 48 -15.45 12.97 -10.42
CA ARG A 48 -14.67 11.74 -10.29
C ARG A 48 -15.02 10.69 -11.33
N VAL A 49 -16.28 10.63 -11.77
CA VAL A 49 -16.78 9.65 -12.75
C VAL A 49 -16.62 10.16 -14.19
N TRP A 50 -16.75 11.46 -14.42
CA TRP A 50 -16.66 12.08 -15.75
C TRP A 50 -15.74 13.31 -15.75
N PRO A 51 -14.43 13.15 -15.52
CA PRO A 51 -13.51 14.29 -15.36
C PRO A 51 -13.33 15.11 -16.65
N GLU A 52 -13.48 14.50 -17.82
CA GLU A 52 -13.26 15.18 -19.11
C GLU A 52 -14.49 15.93 -19.60
N ARG A 53 -15.67 15.32 -19.46
CA ARG A 53 -16.92 15.89 -19.94
C ARG A 53 -18.10 15.40 -19.12
N LEU A 54 -18.67 16.33 -18.35
CA LEU A 54 -19.88 16.07 -17.59
C LEU A 54 -21.06 15.76 -18.53
N PRO A 55 -21.95 14.82 -18.15
CA PRO A 55 -23.24 14.65 -18.79
C PRO A 55 -24.09 15.92 -18.72
N GLN A 56 -25.07 16.07 -19.62
CA GLN A 56 -26.01 17.20 -19.59
C GLN A 56 -26.79 17.29 -18.27
N HIS A 57 -27.11 16.13 -17.68
CA HIS A 57 -27.77 16.01 -16.38
C HIS A 57 -26.95 15.09 -15.44
N PRO A 58 -25.90 15.60 -14.78
CA PRO A 58 -24.98 14.78 -13.99
C PRO A 58 -25.65 14.00 -12.86
N ARG A 59 -26.63 14.61 -12.17
CA ARG A 59 -27.37 13.97 -11.07
C ARG A 59 -28.20 12.76 -11.55
N GLU A 60 -28.84 12.87 -12.70
CA GLU A 60 -29.60 11.77 -13.29
C GLU A 60 -28.68 10.65 -13.75
N ALA A 61 -27.54 11.00 -14.37
CA ALA A 61 -26.53 10.04 -14.75
C ALA A 61 -25.95 9.28 -13.53
N LEU A 62 -25.69 9.98 -12.42
CA LEU A 62 -25.28 9.36 -11.14
C LEU A 62 -26.36 8.43 -10.60
N TYR A 63 -27.64 8.83 -10.65
CA TYR A 63 -28.75 7.97 -10.24
C TYR A 63 -28.80 6.66 -11.04
N ILE A 64 -28.57 6.73 -12.36
CA ILE A 64 -28.49 5.54 -13.23
C ILE A 64 -27.31 4.66 -12.81
N GLN A 65 -26.11 5.22 -12.60
CA GLN A 65 -24.94 4.43 -12.17
C GLN A 65 -25.17 3.81 -10.79
N ALA A 66 -25.74 4.56 -9.83
CA ALA A 66 -26.08 4.05 -8.50
C ALA A 66 -27.11 2.93 -8.55
N THR A 67 -28.11 3.03 -9.44
CA THR A 67 -29.11 1.98 -9.66
C THR A 67 -28.47 0.71 -10.23
N ARG A 68 -27.56 0.86 -11.21
CA ARG A 68 -26.79 -0.26 -11.75
C ARG A 68 -25.89 -0.89 -10.69
N LEU A 69 -25.24 -0.07 -9.86
CA LEU A 69 -24.39 -0.54 -8.77
C LEU A 69 -25.20 -1.35 -7.75
N ARG A 70 -26.36 -0.84 -7.30
CA ARG A 70 -27.26 -1.57 -6.41
C ARG A 70 -27.74 -2.89 -7.01
N LYS A 71 -28.11 -2.91 -8.30
CA LYS A 71 -28.53 -4.15 -8.97
C LYS A 71 -27.38 -5.17 -9.05
N ALA A 72 -26.19 -4.71 -9.43
CA ALA A 72 -25.02 -5.58 -9.56
C ALA A 72 -24.60 -6.18 -8.21
N LEU A 73 -24.72 -5.42 -7.12
CA LEU A 73 -24.26 -5.85 -5.80
C LEU A 73 -25.36 -6.47 -4.93
N GLY A 74 -26.63 -6.08 -5.12
CA GLY A 74 -27.80 -6.64 -4.43
C GLY A 74 -28.44 -7.84 -5.15
N GLY A 75 -28.11 -8.08 -6.42
CA GLY A 75 -28.53 -9.29 -7.15
C GLY A 75 -27.72 -10.54 -6.75
N VAL A 76 -26.62 -10.36 -6.01
CA VAL A 76 -25.70 -11.44 -5.65
C VAL A 76 -25.77 -11.67 -4.14
N GLY A 77 -26.79 -12.42 -3.71
CA GLY A 77 -26.98 -12.85 -2.32
C GLY A 77 -28.13 -12.12 -1.63
N GLN A 78 -29.35 -12.66 -1.77
CA GLN A 78 -30.44 -12.35 -0.85
C GLN A 78 -30.01 -12.84 0.54
N GLY A 79 -29.56 -11.92 1.41
CA GLY A 79 -29.24 -12.24 2.80
C GLY A 79 -28.00 -11.57 3.40
N ASP A 80 -27.18 -10.86 2.62
CA ASP A 80 -25.98 -10.20 3.16
C ASP A 80 -26.22 -8.70 3.40
N GLU A 81 -26.59 -8.34 4.63
CA GLU A 81 -26.83 -6.98 5.13
C GLU A 81 -25.59 -6.05 5.11
N ALA A 82 -24.46 -6.47 4.53
CA ALA A 82 -23.18 -5.79 4.67
C ALA A 82 -22.91 -4.69 3.62
N PHE A 83 -23.81 -4.44 2.66
CA PHE A 83 -23.62 -3.45 1.61
C PHE A 83 -24.88 -2.59 1.40
N GLU A 84 -24.79 -1.29 1.68
CA GLU A 84 -25.86 -0.32 1.41
C GLU A 84 -25.32 0.91 0.68
N LEU A 85 -25.90 1.21 -0.49
CA LEU A 85 -25.67 2.47 -1.19
C LEU A 85 -26.82 3.45 -0.91
N SER A 86 -26.69 4.24 0.13
CA SER A 86 -27.72 5.18 0.58
C SER A 86 -27.64 6.50 -0.19
N ARG A 87 -28.77 6.95 -0.74
CA ARG A 87 -28.91 8.32 -1.25
C ARG A 87 -29.15 9.26 -0.08
N ARG A 88 -28.33 10.30 0.05
CA ARG A 88 -28.56 11.42 0.98
C ARG A 88 -28.84 12.68 0.16
N ARG A 89 -29.40 13.74 0.77
CA ARG A 89 -29.68 15.00 0.05
C ARG A 89 -28.38 15.54 -0.56
N GLY A 90 -28.27 15.53 -1.89
CA GLY A 90 -27.12 16.05 -2.62
C GLY A 90 -25.87 15.15 -2.65
N GLY A 91 -25.94 13.90 -2.23
CA GLY A 91 -24.82 12.95 -2.38
C GLY A 91 -25.15 11.49 -2.09
N TYR A 92 -24.12 10.67 -1.98
CA TYR A 92 -24.24 9.25 -1.67
C TYR A 92 -23.32 8.88 -0.52
N VAL A 93 -23.72 7.85 0.22
CA VAL A 93 -22.89 7.16 1.22
C VAL A 93 -22.85 5.70 0.82
N LEU A 94 -21.65 5.13 0.77
CA LEU A 94 -21.48 3.69 0.68
C LEU A 94 -21.23 3.15 2.08
N VAL A 95 -22.22 2.46 2.65
CA VAL A 95 -22.09 1.74 3.91
C VAL A 95 -21.65 0.31 3.60
N ILE A 96 -20.45 -0.03 4.04
CA ILE A 96 -19.85 -1.36 3.92
C ILE A 96 -18.90 -1.54 5.10
N ASP A 97 -18.68 -2.78 5.54
CA ASP A 97 -17.58 -3.09 6.46
C ASP A 97 -16.25 -2.58 5.86
N GLU A 98 -15.49 -1.81 6.64
CA GLU A 98 -14.18 -1.32 6.22
C GLU A 98 -13.23 -2.48 5.87
N GLN A 99 -13.36 -3.63 6.53
CA GLN A 99 -12.53 -4.81 6.24
C GLN A 99 -12.84 -5.44 4.88
N SER A 100 -14.00 -5.13 4.30
CA SER A 100 -14.38 -5.51 2.94
C SER A 100 -13.75 -4.60 1.88
N VAL A 101 -13.08 -3.51 2.23
CA VAL A 101 -12.33 -2.67 1.27
C VAL A 101 -10.84 -2.87 1.50
N ASP A 102 -10.13 -3.39 0.50
CA ASP A 102 -8.72 -3.76 0.64
C ASP A 102 -7.80 -2.62 1.07
N THR A 103 -8.06 -1.36 0.67
CA THR A 103 -7.31 -0.18 1.13
C THR A 103 -7.48 0.07 2.62
N MET A 104 -8.69 -0.12 3.14
CA MET A 104 -8.99 0.06 4.57
C MET A 104 -8.41 -1.09 5.38
N ARG A 105 -8.58 -2.33 4.91
CA ARG A 105 -7.95 -3.51 5.50
C ARG A 105 -6.43 -3.38 5.54
N PHE A 106 -5.79 -2.93 4.45
CA PHE A 106 -4.35 -2.66 4.40
C PHE A 106 -3.91 -1.67 5.48
N ARG A 107 -4.58 -0.51 5.57
CA ARG A 107 -4.27 0.53 6.57
C ARG A 107 -4.45 0.03 8.00
N ASN A 108 -5.49 -0.78 8.26
CA ASN A 108 -5.74 -1.36 9.57
C ASN A 108 -4.66 -2.38 9.94
N LEU A 109 -4.30 -3.30 9.03
CA LEU A 109 -3.22 -4.26 9.25
C LEU A 109 -1.86 -3.56 9.50
N VAL A 110 -1.53 -2.53 8.73
CA VAL A 110 -0.29 -1.74 8.95
C VAL A 110 -0.31 -1.04 10.31
N ARG A 111 -1.46 -0.51 10.73
CA ARG A 111 -1.61 0.12 12.06
C ARG A 111 -1.41 -0.90 13.17
N GLU A 112 -2.06 -2.05 13.07
CA GLU A 112 -1.93 -3.15 14.04
C GLU A 112 -0.50 -3.70 14.08
N ALA A 113 0.16 -3.84 12.93
CA ALA A 113 1.56 -4.25 12.85
C ALA A 113 2.47 -3.28 13.62
N ARG A 114 2.28 -1.97 13.42
CA ARG A 114 3.03 -0.93 14.13
C ARG A 114 2.78 -0.94 15.64
N LEU A 115 1.55 -1.21 16.08
CA LEU A 115 1.21 -1.34 17.51
C LEU A 115 1.86 -2.59 18.10
N SER A 116 1.69 -3.75 17.46
CA SER A 116 2.30 -5.01 17.89
C SER A 116 3.83 -4.90 18.00
N ALA A 117 4.48 -4.21 17.06
CA ALA A 117 5.93 -3.98 17.11
C ALA A 117 6.35 -3.11 18.31
N ARG A 118 5.54 -2.11 18.70
CA ARG A 118 5.79 -1.27 19.89
C ARG A 118 5.62 -2.05 21.18
N ASP A 119 4.67 -2.98 21.20
CA ASP A 119 4.38 -3.83 22.36
C ASP A 119 5.31 -5.06 22.45
N GLY A 120 6.35 -5.14 21.61
CA GLY A 120 7.34 -6.23 21.60
C GLY A 120 6.90 -7.49 20.84
N GLY A 121 5.68 -7.51 20.29
CA GLY A 121 5.15 -8.59 19.44
C GLY A 121 5.71 -8.54 18.02
N ILE A 122 7.02 -8.78 17.87
CA ILE A 122 7.75 -8.73 16.60
C ILE A 122 7.16 -9.66 15.55
N GLU A 123 6.99 -10.94 15.90
CA GLU A 123 6.51 -11.99 14.99
C GLU A 123 5.13 -11.67 14.43
N ARG A 124 4.20 -11.34 15.34
CA ARG A 124 2.85 -10.88 14.96
C ARG A 124 2.89 -9.64 14.08
N ALA A 125 3.78 -8.69 14.35
CA ALA A 125 3.90 -7.49 13.54
C ALA A 125 4.38 -7.80 12.11
N LEU A 126 5.34 -8.72 11.95
CA LEU A 126 5.83 -9.18 10.64
C LEU A 126 4.74 -9.91 9.86
N ASP A 127 3.94 -10.76 10.53
CA ASP A 127 2.82 -11.45 9.91
C ASP A 127 1.74 -10.47 9.43
N LEU A 128 1.43 -9.45 10.25
CA LEU A 128 0.47 -8.41 9.88
C LEU A 128 0.96 -7.55 8.71
N PHE A 129 2.25 -7.19 8.67
CA PHE A 129 2.84 -6.52 7.51
C PHE A 129 2.76 -7.39 6.25
N THR A 130 3.07 -8.69 6.38
CA THR A 130 2.99 -9.63 5.25
C THR A 130 1.58 -9.70 4.69
N GLN A 131 0.58 -9.91 5.55
CA GLN A 131 -0.83 -9.91 5.15
C GLN A 131 -1.25 -8.60 4.49
N ALA A 132 -0.78 -7.45 5.00
CA ALA A 132 -1.08 -6.16 4.42
C ALA A 132 -0.51 -6.02 3.00
N LEU A 133 0.75 -6.40 2.82
CA LEU A 133 1.46 -6.30 1.53
C LEU A 133 0.89 -7.28 0.48
N GLU A 134 0.39 -8.44 0.89
CA GLU A 134 -0.27 -9.41 -0.01
C GLU A 134 -1.60 -8.90 -0.59
N LEU A 135 -2.21 -7.87 0.00
CA LEU A 135 -3.41 -7.24 -0.57
C LEU A 135 -3.12 -6.50 -1.88
N TRP A 136 -1.86 -6.14 -2.13
CA TRP A 136 -1.43 -5.41 -3.32
C TRP A 136 -1.31 -6.35 -4.52
N ARG A 137 -2.19 -6.18 -5.50
CA ARG A 137 -2.25 -7.00 -6.72
C ARG A 137 -1.68 -6.30 -7.95
N GLY A 138 -1.09 -5.12 -7.77
CA GLY A 138 -0.50 -4.31 -8.83
C GLY A 138 -0.66 -2.83 -8.54
N GLU A 139 -0.62 -2.03 -9.61
CA GLU A 139 -0.86 -0.58 -9.51
C GLU A 139 -2.29 -0.31 -9.00
N PRO A 140 -2.47 0.47 -7.92
CA PRO A 140 -3.80 0.79 -7.42
C PRO A 140 -4.64 1.54 -8.44
N LEU A 141 -5.96 1.26 -8.43
CA LEU A 141 -6.92 1.87 -9.35
C LEU A 141 -6.46 1.80 -10.83
N SER A 142 -5.78 0.71 -11.23
CA SER A 142 -5.03 0.66 -12.50
C SER A 142 -5.89 0.86 -13.76
N ASP A 143 -7.18 0.57 -13.68
CA ASP A 143 -8.16 0.73 -14.76
C ASP A 143 -9.00 2.02 -14.63
N VAL A 144 -8.67 2.86 -13.65
CA VAL A 144 -9.28 4.18 -13.44
C VAL A 144 -8.27 5.27 -13.79
N ARG A 145 -8.47 5.91 -14.95
CA ARG A 145 -7.61 6.96 -15.50
C ARG A 145 -8.22 8.34 -15.32
N THR A 146 -8.41 8.75 -14.06
CA THR A 146 -8.97 10.05 -13.69
C THR A 146 -7.97 10.84 -12.83
N PRO A 147 -8.03 12.19 -12.81
CA PRO A 147 -7.09 13.01 -12.03
C PRO A 147 -7.06 12.65 -10.54
N TRP A 148 -8.22 12.43 -9.93
CA TRP A 148 -8.31 12.06 -8.51
C TRP A 148 -7.69 10.68 -8.23
N ALA A 149 -7.82 9.73 -9.15
CA ALA A 149 -7.26 8.39 -8.99
C ALA A 149 -5.73 8.42 -9.10
N GLU A 150 -5.16 9.34 -9.88
CA GLU A 150 -3.72 9.56 -9.90
C GLU A 150 -3.22 10.11 -8.55
N THR A 151 -3.90 11.10 -7.97
CA THR A 151 -3.58 11.58 -6.63
C THR A 151 -3.69 10.47 -5.58
N ALA A 152 -4.74 9.64 -5.66
CA ALA A 152 -4.90 8.48 -4.79
C ALA A 152 -3.77 7.45 -4.96
N ARG A 153 -3.35 7.17 -6.21
CA ARG A 153 -2.20 6.29 -6.50
C ARG A 153 -0.92 6.79 -5.86
N VAL A 154 -0.61 8.09 -5.95
CA VAL A 154 0.58 8.67 -5.31
C VAL A 154 0.55 8.46 -3.80
N ALA A 155 -0.59 8.74 -3.15
CA ALA A 155 -0.74 8.52 -1.70
C ALA A 155 -0.59 7.04 -1.33
N LEU A 156 -1.24 6.14 -2.07
CA LEU A 156 -1.17 4.70 -1.86
C LEU A 156 0.26 4.17 -2.04
N ARG A 157 0.98 4.56 -3.11
CA ARG A 157 2.38 4.16 -3.31
C ARG A 157 3.27 4.58 -2.14
N ARG A 158 3.02 5.76 -1.56
CA ARG A 158 3.72 6.21 -0.35
C ARG A 158 3.40 5.30 0.85
N GLU A 159 2.12 4.98 1.09
CA GLU A 159 1.72 4.07 2.16
C GLU A 159 2.30 2.65 1.98
N HIS A 160 2.32 2.13 0.76
CA HIS A 160 2.92 0.83 0.42
C HIS A 160 4.41 0.81 0.74
N ARG A 161 5.13 1.83 0.30
CA ARG A 161 6.55 2.01 0.57
C ARG A 161 6.81 2.07 2.08
N GLU A 162 6.03 2.84 2.83
CA GLU A 162 6.16 2.91 4.28
C GLU A 162 5.94 1.55 4.98
N ALA A 163 5.00 0.75 4.48
CA ALA A 163 4.77 -0.60 5.00
C ALA A 163 5.94 -1.55 4.68
N LEU A 164 6.49 -1.50 3.46
CA LEU A 164 7.67 -2.27 3.07
C LEU A 164 8.90 -1.90 3.92
N VAL A 165 9.15 -0.60 4.09
CA VAL A 165 10.25 -0.08 4.92
C VAL A 165 10.08 -0.52 6.38
N GLY A 166 8.89 -0.35 6.96
CA GLY A 166 8.64 -0.75 8.34
C GLY A 166 8.77 -2.26 8.57
N SER A 167 8.30 -3.07 7.63
CA SER A 167 8.48 -4.53 7.65
C SER A 167 9.97 -4.93 7.57
N ALA A 168 10.73 -4.32 6.65
CA ALA A 168 12.15 -4.58 6.49
C ALA A 168 12.97 -4.15 7.71
N GLU A 169 12.71 -2.97 8.27
CA GLU A 169 13.36 -2.50 9.50
C GLU A 169 13.15 -3.49 10.66
N LEU A 170 11.92 -3.97 10.81
CA LEU A 170 11.60 -4.95 11.84
C LEU A 170 12.29 -6.29 11.57
N GLY A 171 12.21 -6.79 10.33
CA GLY A 171 12.82 -8.06 9.93
C GLY A 171 14.34 -8.07 10.13
N LEU A 172 15.03 -6.98 9.78
CA LEU A 172 16.47 -6.84 9.99
C LEU A 172 16.83 -6.85 11.48
N ARG A 173 16.08 -6.15 12.34
CA ARG A 173 16.31 -6.20 13.80
C ARG A 173 16.10 -7.59 14.40
N SER A 174 15.28 -8.41 13.74
CA SER A 174 14.92 -9.76 14.21
C SER A 174 15.70 -10.88 13.53
N GLY A 175 16.72 -10.55 12.72
CA GLY A 175 17.58 -11.53 12.05
C GLY A 175 16.97 -12.18 10.79
N ARG A 176 15.82 -11.71 10.29
CA ARG A 176 15.20 -12.20 9.04
C ARG A 176 15.80 -11.55 7.79
N VAL A 177 17.13 -11.58 7.69
CA VAL A 177 17.88 -10.76 6.73
C VAL A 177 17.64 -11.20 5.28
N GLU A 178 17.60 -12.51 5.01
CA GLU A 178 17.43 -13.04 3.65
C GLU A 178 16.08 -12.68 3.01
N GLU A 179 15.01 -12.69 3.81
CA GLU A 179 13.67 -12.31 3.37
C GLU A 179 13.62 -10.81 3.03
N CYS A 180 14.30 -9.99 3.83
CA CYS A 180 14.39 -8.54 3.63
C CYS A 180 15.23 -8.18 2.40
N LEU A 181 16.35 -8.87 2.16
CA LEU A 181 17.26 -8.60 1.04
C LEU A 181 16.54 -8.56 -0.31
N ARG A 182 15.78 -9.62 -0.64
CA ARG A 182 15.08 -9.69 -1.93
C ARG A 182 14.10 -8.53 -2.12
N ARG A 183 13.36 -8.17 -1.07
CA ARG A 183 12.38 -7.07 -1.12
C ARG A 183 13.06 -5.71 -1.23
N LEU A 184 14.12 -5.48 -0.44
CA LEU A 184 14.87 -4.23 -0.43
C LEU A 184 15.61 -4.00 -1.75
N SER A 185 16.20 -5.02 -2.36
CA SER A 185 16.84 -4.91 -3.69
C SER A 185 15.84 -4.43 -4.74
N ARG A 186 14.66 -5.06 -4.82
CA ARG A 186 13.61 -4.64 -5.75
C ARG A 186 13.13 -3.21 -5.47
N LEU A 187 13.04 -2.81 -4.21
CA LEU A 187 12.59 -1.48 -3.83
C LEU A 187 13.63 -0.40 -4.19
N ALA A 188 14.92 -0.70 -4.02
CA ALA A 188 16.02 0.18 -4.41
C ALA A 188 16.08 0.40 -5.94
N ASP A 189 15.80 -0.65 -6.73
CA ASP A 189 15.71 -0.53 -8.19
C ASP A 189 14.55 0.37 -8.63
N MET A 190 13.40 0.28 -7.96
CA MET A 190 12.23 1.10 -8.26
C MET A 190 12.36 2.55 -7.76
N HIS A 191 13.13 2.77 -6.70
CA HIS A 191 13.33 4.09 -6.09
C HIS A 191 14.83 4.41 -5.95
N PRO A 192 15.52 4.69 -7.08
CA PRO A 192 16.98 4.78 -7.11
C PRO A 192 17.58 5.97 -6.35
N PHE A 193 16.76 6.92 -5.89
CA PHE A 193 17.17 8.07 -5.07
C PHE A 193 16.74 7.96 -3.60
N ASP A 194 16.26 6.79 -3.20
CA ASP A 194 15.71 6.59 -1.87
C ASP A 194 16.79 6.17 -0.87
N GLU A 195 17.35 7.16 -0.19
CA GLU A 195 18.42 6.94 0.78
C GLU A 195 18.03 5.95 1.90
N LYS A 196 16.76 5.97 2.33
CA LYS A 196 16.31 5.10 3.42
C LYS A 196 16.28 3.64 2.98
N VAL A 197 15.76 3.37 1.78
CA VAL A 197 15.72 2.02 1.21
C VAL A 197 17.13 1.53 0.92
N THR A 198 17.99 2.38 0.33
CA THR A 198 19.40 2.06 0.13
C THR A 198 20.09 1.72 1.45
N GLY A 199 19.91 2.54 2.49
CA GLY A 199 20.49 2.28 3.80
C GLY A 199 20.05 0.94 4.42
N LEU A 200 18.78 0.57 4.28
CA LEU A 200 18.32 -0.75 4.75
C LEU A 200 18.92 -1.89 3.92
N LEU A 201 19.07 -1.73 2.61
CA LEU A 201 19.75 -2.71 1.76
C LEU A 201 21.22 -2.86 2.14
N MET A 202 21.92 -1.75 2.39
CA MET A 202 23.31 -1.74 2.87
C MET A 202 23.44 -2.50 4.19
N LEU A 203 22.54 -2.23 5.14
CA LEU A 203 22.51 -2.91 6.44
C LEU A 203 22.27 -4.42 6.27
N ALA A 204 21.30 -4.80 5.44
CA ALA A 204 20.99 -6.19 5.17
C ALA A 204 22.18 -6.94 4.54
N LEU A 205 22.85 -6.33 3.55
CA LEU A 205 24.03 -6.89 2.90
C LEU A 205 25.19 -7.03 3.89
N HIS A 206 25.41 -6.03 4.74
CA HIS A 206 26.44 -6.08 5.78
C HIS A 206 26.19 -7.22 6.78
N GLN A 207 24.94 -7.41 7.24
CA GLN A 207 24.57 -8.46 8.19
C GLN A 207 24.78 -9.89 7.67
N VAL A 208 24.73 -10.10 6.34
CA VAL A 208 25.07 -11.39 5.70
C VAL A 208 26.53 -11.48 5.27
N GLY A 209 27.39 -10.56 5.72
CA GLY A 209 28.83 -10.55 5.43
C GLY A 209 29.22 -10.00 4.05
N ARG A 210 28.27 -9.43 3.30
CA ARG A 210 28.48 -8.85 1.96
C ARG A 210 28.84 -7.37 2.05
N GLN A 211 29.94 -7.06 2.74
CA GLN A 211 30.36 -5.67 3.01
C GLN A 211 30.65 -4.88 1.72
N ALA A 212 31.32 -5.48 0.73
CA ALA A 212 31.64 -4.81 -0.53
C ALA A 212 30.36 -4.37 -1.26
N ASP A 213 29.40 -5.28 -1.44
CA ASP A 213 28.11 -4.99 -2.08
C ASP A 213 27.31 -3.91 -1.33
N ALA A 214 27.41 -3.86 0.00
CA ALA A 214 26.79 -2.81 0.79
C ALA A 214 27.40 -1.43 0.46
N LEU A 215 28.73 -1.33 0.33
CA LEU A 215 29.38 -0.07 -0.02
C LEU A 215 29.11 0.33 -1.47
N ASP A 216 29.03 -0.63 -2.39
CA ASP A 216 28.69 -0.39 -3.80
C ASP A 216 27.29 0.23 -3.94
N CYS A 217 26.32 -0.17 -3.10
CA CYS A 217 24.99 0.45 -3.07
C CYS A 217 25.05 1.95 -2.77
N PHE A 218 25.91 2.36 -1.82
CA PHE A 218 26.12 3.77 -1.49
C PHE A 218 26.75 4.52 -2.66
N ASP A 219 27.81 3.97 -3.23
CA ASP A 219 28.57 4.64 -4.29
C ASP A 219 27.71 4.81 -5.56
N LEU A 220 26.89 3.81 -5.91
CA LEU A 220 25.92 3.91 -7.01
C LEU A 220 24.86 4.98 -6.78
N LEU A 221 24.28 5.04 -5.57
CA LEU A 221 23.30 6.07 -5.21
C LEU A 221 23.94 7.47 -5.26
N ARG A 222 25.12 7.62 -4.66
CA ARG A 222 25.87 8.88 -4.64
C ARG A 222 26.15 9.38 -6.05
N LEU A 223 26.66 8.50 -6.92
CA LEU A 223 26.94 8.84 -8.32
C LEU A 223 25.68 9.40 -8.99
N ARG A 224 24.54 8.71 -8.86
CA ARG A 224 23.26 9.14 -9.42
C ARG A 224 22.79 10.48 -8.85
N MET A 225 22.90 10.69 -7.54
CA MET A 225 22.47 11.94 -6.89
C MET A 225 23.34 13.12 -7.32
N VAL A 226 24.66 12.95 -7.37
CA VAL A 226 25.58 14.00 -7.82
C VAL A 226 25.34 14.33 -9.29
N ASP A 227 25.24 13.31 -10.15
CA ASP A 227 25.11 13.49 -11.60
C ASP A 227 23.74 14.07 -12.01
N LEU A 228 22.66 13.66 -11.35
CA LEU A 228 21.29 14.01 -11.77
C LEU A 228 20.64 15.10 -10.92
N LEU A 229 21.02 15.21 -9.64
CA LEU A 229 20.41 16.15 -8.69
C LEU A 229 21.39 17.22 -8.19
N GLY A 230 22.70 17.06 -8.45
CA GLY A 230 23.73 17.99 -7.99
C GLY A 230 23.92 18.03 -6.48
N CYS A 231 23.49 16.98 -5.76
CA CYS A 231 23.57 16.90 -4.31
C CYS A 231 24.26 15.62 -3.82
N GLU A 232 24.80 15.70 -2.61
CA GLU A 232 25.43 14.56 -1.91
C GLU A 232 24.40 13.81 -1.04
N PRO A 233 24.62 12.51 -0.75
CA PRO A 233 23.79 11.79 0.19
C PRO A 233 23.73 12.43 1.58
N GLY A 234 22.57 12.30 2.22
CA GLY A 234 22.28 12.79 3.54
C GLY A 234 23.20 12.24 4.64
N PRO A 235 23.20 12.89 5.81
CA PRO A 235 24.10 12.54 6.92
C PRO A 235 23.83 11.14 7.49
N GLU A 236 22.58 10.69 7.52
CA GLU A 236 22.20 9.36 8.03
C GLU A 236 22.85 8.24 7.22
N LEU A 237 22.78 8.35 5.88
CA LEU A 237 23.33 7.33 4.99
C LEU A 237 24.87 7.34 5.00
N ARG A 238 25.47 8.53 5.05
CA ARG A 238 26.93 8.68 5.22
C ARG A 238 27.41 8.08 6.54
N ALA A 239 26.71 8.32 7.65
CA ALA A 239 27.05 7.72 8.93
C ALA A 239 26.97 6.17 8.89
N LEU A 240 25.96 5.62 8.22
CA LEU A 240 25.87 4.17 8.04
C LEU A 240 27.05 3.60 7.25
N ARG A 241 27.46 4.25 6.15
CA ARG A 241 28.65 3.88 5.38
C ARG A 241 29.90 3.81 6.27
N GLU A 242 30.13 4.83 7.09
CA GLU A 242 31.30 4.87 7.99
C GLU A 242 31.27 3.73 9.03
N ARG A 243 30.10 3.44 9.61
CA ARG A 243 29.95 2.31 10.54
C ARG A 243 30.20 0.96 9.87
N ILE A 244 29.74 0.78 8.62
CA ILE A 244 30.00 -0.42 7.83
C ILE A 244 31.50 -0.55 7.52
N LEU A 245 32.20 0.54 7.16
CA LEU A 245 33.65 0.55 6.96
C LEU A 245 34.40 0.14 8.23
N ALA A 246 33.95 0.63 9.39
CA ALA A 246 34.51 0.31 10.70
C ALA A 246 34.16 -1.11 11.20
N ARG A 247 33.30 -1.86 10.49
CA ARG A 247 32.76 -3.17 10.92
C ARG A 247 32.15 -3.13 12.31
N ASP A 248 31.35 -2.10 12.55
CA ASP A 248 30.68 -1.89 13.83
C ASP A 248 29.81 -3.11 14.21
N PRO A 249 30.10 -3.81 15.33
CA PRO A 249 29.37 -4.99 15.75
C PRO A 249 27.91 -4.67 16.12
N GLU A 250 27.57 -3.42 16.45
CA GLU A 250 26.18 -3.02 16.75
C GLU A 250 25.25 -3.03 15.52
N LEU A 251 25.82 -3.12 14.31
CA LEU A 251 25.03 -3.26 13.07
C LEU A 251 24.51 -4.69 12.86
N VAL A 252 25.06 -5.66 13.57
CA VAL A 252 24.64 -7.06 13.50
C VAL A 252 23.72 -7.34 14.68
N PRO A 253 22.47 -7.80 14.46
CA PRO A 253 21.60 -8.19 15.55
C PRO A 253 22.30 -9.27 16.38
N ALA A 254 22.29 -9.14 17.70
CA ALA A 254 22.74 -10.21 18.57
C ALA A 254 21.93 -11.47 18.22
N ALA A 255 22.60 -12.55 17.82
CA ALA A 255 21.94 -13.80 17.54
C ALA A 255 21.04 -14.15 18.74
N ALA A 256 19.74 -14.30 18.50
CA ALA A 256 18.84 -14.77 19.55
C ALA A 256 19.41 -16.09 20.10
N PRO A 257 19.51 -16.28 21.43
CA PRO A 257 19.97 -17.55 21.96
C PRO A 257 19.03 -18.63 21.45
N THR A 258 19.54 -19.48 20.55
CA THR A 258 18.84 -20.66 20.08
C THR A 258 18.49 -21.46 21.32
N ALA A 259 17.20 -21.48 21.69
CA ALA A 259 16.73 -22.34 22.76
C ALA A 259 17.10 -23.77 22.36
N ALA A 260 18.06 -24.35 23.08
CA ALA A 260 18.47 -25.73 22.86
C ALA A 260 17.23 -26.62 23.02
N PRO A 261 16.97 -27.56 22.10
CA PRO A 261 15.91 -28.52 22.30
C PRO A 261 16.25 -29.37 23.54
N HIS A 262 15.29 -29.45 24.46
CA HIS A 262 15.28 -30.42 25.56
C HIS A 262 15.00 -31.83 25.04
#